data_AF-A0AAW1JIP8-F1
#
_entry.id   AF-A0AAW1JIP8-F1
#
_cell.length_a   1.000
_cell.length_b   1.000
_cell.length_c   1.000
_cell.angle_alpha   90.00
_cell.angle_beta   90.00
_cell.angle_gamma   90.00
#
_symmetry.space_group_name_H-M   'P 1'
#
loop_
_entity.id
_entity.type
_entity.pdbx_description
1 polymer ?
#
loop_
_entity_poly.entity_id
_entity_poly.type
_entity_poly.pdbx_seq_one_letter_code
_entity_poly.pdbx_strand_id
1 'polypeptide(L)'
;MDSPAAFIIMALILTGSFINLGIARRTYECRPCMSMQECNEEPKEYCPFGEARDMCGRRTCARGPGDRCGGPNDIYGHCAEGLRCRSDERCHGCAEKTNSDFECYPVF
;
A
#
# COMPACT_ATOMS: atom_id res chain seq x y z
N MET A 1 -0.87 -35.69 -40.41
CA MET A 1 -1.45 -34.47 -41.03
C MET A 1 -0.94 -33.29 -40.23
N ASP A 2 0.34 -33.00 -40.39
CA ASP A 2 1.01 -31.86 -39.78
C ASP A 2 0.68 -30.63 -40.61
N SER A 3 -0.53 -30.10 -40.41
CA SER A 3 -0.97 -28.91 -41.11
C SER A 3 -0.17 -27.72 -40.55
N PRO A 4 0.59 -26.98 -41.36
CA PRO A 4 1.38 -25.83 -40.88
C PRO A 4 0.51 -24.77 -40.18
N ALA A 5 -0.78 -24.74 -40.52
CA ALA A 5 -1.79 -23.92 -39.84
C ALA A 5 -1.92 -24.23 -38.34
N ALA A 6 -1.81 -25.50 -37.92
CA ALA A 6 -1.95 -25.89 -36.51
C ALA A 6 -0.77 -25.35 -35.66
N PHE A 7 0.44 -25.38 -36.20
CA PHE A 7 1.63 -24.84 -35.51
C PHE A 7 1.59 -23.32 -35.38
N ILE A 8 1.09 -22.62 -36.42
CA ILE A 8 0.92 -21.17 -36.40
C ILE A 8 -0.12 -20.76 -35.35
N ILE A 9 -1.25 -21.47 -35.31
CA ILE A 9 -2.32 -21.18 -34.32
C ILE A 9 -1.79 -21.40 -32.89
N MET A 10 -1.06 -22.49 -32.63
CA MET A 10 -0.47 -22.75 -31.31
C MET A 10 0.55 -21.68 -30.90
N ALA A 11 1.40 -21.22 -31.82
CA ALA A 11 2.37 -20.15 -31.55
C ALA A 11 1.69 -18.81 -31.24
N LEU A 12 0.59 -18.48 -31.93
CA LEU A 12 -0.19 -17.26 -31.68
C LEU A 12 -0.89 -17.29 -30.32
N ILE A 13 -1.43 -18.44 -29.92
CA ILE A 13 -2.07 -18.60 -28.60
C ILE A 13 -1.02 -18.44 -27.50
N LEU A 14 0.14 -19.11 -27.61
CA LEU A 14 1.20 -19.03 -26.61
C LEU A 14 1.74 -17.60 -26.47
N THR A 15 2.09 -16.95 -27.58
CA THR A 15 2.60 -15.56 -27.56
C THR A 15 1.55 -14.55 -27.07
N GLY A 16 0.28 -14.71 -27.45
CA GLY A 16 -0.83 -13.90 -26.94
C GLY A 16 -1.01 -14.02 -25.42
N SER A 17 -0.86 -15.23 -24.86
CA SER A 17 -0.93 -15.44 -23.40
C SER A 17 0.22 -14.80 -22.63
N PHE A 18 1.45 -14.78 -23.17
CA PHE A 18 2.59 -14.11 -22.54
C PHE A 18 2.48 -12.58 -22.53
N ILE A 19 1.87 -11.98 -23.58
CA ILE A 19 1.65 -10.52 -23.63
C ILE A 19 0.63 -10.07 -22.57
N ASN A 20 -0.42 -10.87 -22.34
CA ASN A 20 -1.45 -10.53 -21.35
C ASN A 20 -0.93 -10.54 -19.90
N LEU A 21 0.07 -11.38 -19.58
CA LEU A 21 0.64 -11.44 -18.23
C LEU A 21 1.47 -10.19 -17.88
N GLY A 22 2.03 -9.50 -18.88
CA GLY A 22 2.87 -8.31 -18.68
C GLY A 22 2.09 -7.04 -18.30
N ILE A 23 0.82 -6.94 -18.70
CA ILE A 23 0.02 -5.70 -18.59
C ILE A 23 -0.80 -5.66 -17.29
N ALA A 24 -0.86 -6.77 -16.52
CA ALA A 24 -1.57 -6.82 -15.24
C ALA A 24 -0.82 -6.14 -14.08
N ARG A 25 0.14 -5.24 -14.36
CA ARG A 25 0.65 -4.31 -13.34
C ARG A 25 -0.41 -3.22 -13.14
N ARG A 26 -1.35 -3.45 -12.23
CA ARG A 26 -2.16 -2.34 -11.69
C ARG A 26 -1.21 -1.38 -10.99
N THR A 27 -0.78 -0.34 -11.70
CA THR A 27 -0.25 0.85 -11.07
C THR A 27 -1.40 1.43 -10.27
N TYR A 28 -1.29 1.36 -8.94
CA TYR A 28 -2.16 2.15 -8.09
C TYR A 28 -1.79 3.61 -8.37
N GLU A 29 -2.59 4.28 -9.21
CA GLU A 29 -2.46 5.70 -9.45
C GLU A 29 -3.27 6.42 -8.39
N CYS A 30 -2.53 7.19 -7.59
CA CYS A 30 -3.14 8.04 -6.61
C CYS A 30 -4.06 9.06 -7.30
N ARG A 31 -5.34 9.10 -6.89
CA ARG A 31 -6.24 10.19 -7.26
C ARG A 31 -6.06 11.33 -6.24
N PRO A 32 -5.49 12.48 -6.64
CA PRO A 32 -5.38 13.63 -5.75
C PRO A 32 -6.77 14.10 -5.32
N CYS A 33 -6.87 14.63 -4.10
CA CYS A 33 -8.10 15.26 -3.63
C CYS A 33 -8.42 16.52 -4.45
N MET A 34 -9.71 16.74 -4.73
CA MET A 34 -10.20 17.85 -5.56
C MET A 34 -10.50 19.12 -4.75
N SER A 35 -10.60 18.99 -3.43
CA SER A 35 -10.82 20.12 -2.53
C SER A 35 -10.14 19.88 -1.19
N MET A 36 -9.83 20.96 -0.46
CA MET A 36 -9.29 20.87 0.90
C MET A 36 -10.24 20.14 1.85
N GLN A 37 -11.55 20.22 1.61
CA GLN A 37 -12.53 19.50 2.42
C GLN A 37 -12.43 17.98 2.21
N GLU A 38 -12.26 17.53 0.95
CA GLU A 38 -12.02 16.11 0.66
C GLU A 38 -10.70 15.62 1.27
N CYS A 39 -9.61 16.40 1.17
CA CYS A 39 -8.35 15.99 1.78
C CYS A 39 -8.45 15.91 3.32
N ASN A 40 -9.28 16.75 3.94
CA ASN A 40 -9.38 16.88 5.39
C ASN A 40 -10.56 16.14 6.01
N GLU A 41 -11.29 15.34 5.22
CA GLU A 41 -12.34 14.46 5.73
C GLU A 41 -11.78 13.58 6.86
N GLU A 42 -12.53 13.48 7.96
CA GLU A 42 -12.10 12.67 9.10
C GLU A 42 -12.05 11.19 8.72
N PRO A 43 -11.05 10.44 9.20
CA PRO A 43 -11.05 9.00 9.06
C PRO A 43 -12.35 8.39 9.60
N LYS A 44 -12.91 7.43 8.87
CA LYS A 44 -14.14 6.72 9.29
C LYS A 44 -13.92 5.84 10.51
N GLU A 45 -12.67 5.47 10.76
CA GLU A 45 -12.25 4.60 11.84
C GLU A 45 -11.58 5.42 12.93
N TYR A 46 -11.69 4.94 14.16
CA TYR A 46 -10.94 5.50 15.28
C TYR A 46 -9.45 5.22 15.11
N CYS A 47 -8.62 6.25 15.22
CA CYS A 47 -7.17 6.15 15.04
C CYS A 47 -6.42 6.13 16.39
N PRO A 48 -6.11 4.96 16.96
CA PRO A 48 -5.53 4.85 18.31
C PRO A 48 -4.11 5.41 18.41
N PHE A 49 -3.38 5.50 17.30
CA PHE A 49 -2.01 6.04 17.23
C PHE A 49 -1.95 7.37 16.46
N GLY A 50 -3.08 8.07 16.38
CA GLY A 50 -3.21 9.31 15.62
C GLY A 50 -3.34 9.08 14.11
N GLU A 51 -3.27 10.17 13.37
CA GLU A 51 -3.55 10.20 11.95
C GLU A 51 -2.29 10.41 11.11
N ALA A 52 -2.33 9.89 9.90
CA ALA A 52 -1.32 10.12 8.88
C ALA A 52 -1.96 10.66 7.59
N ARG A 53 -1.13 11.07 6.64
CA ARG A 53 -1.55 11.36 5.27
C ARG A 53 -1.13 10.21 4.38
N ASP A 54 -2.06 9.70 3.58
CA ASP A 54 -1.70 8.75 2.52
C ASP A 54 -0.92 9.44 1.38
N MET A 55 -0.43 8.65 0.42
CA MET A 55 0.25 9.15 -0.79
C MET A 55 -0.57 10.18 -1.59
N CYS A 56 -1.89 10.24 -1.35
CA CYS A 56 -2.83 11.15 -2.02
C CYS A 56 -3.18 12.39 -1.21
N GLY A 57 -2.61 12.53 -0.01
CA GLY A 57 -2.87 13.64 0.88
C GLY A 57 -4.18 13.52 1.66
N ARG A 58 -4.87 12.37 1.66
CA ARG A 58 -6.06 12.14 2.50
C ARG A 58 -5.66 11.76 3.91
N ARG A 59 -6.45 12.17 4.89
CA ARG A 59 -6.29 11.72 6.29
C ARG A 59 -6.63 10.24 6.39
N THR A 60 -5.77 9.48 7.06
CA THR A 60 -5.95 8.06 7.35
C THR A 60 -5.43 7.75 8.74
N CYS A 61 -5.76 6.59 9.30
CA CYS A 61 -5.17 6.19 10.58
C CYS A 61 -3.70 5.79 10.39
N ALA A 62 -2.84 6.27 11.27
CA ALA A 62 -1.44 5.87 11.29
C ALA A 62 -1.28 4.43 11.77
N ARG A 63 -0.24 3.75 11.28
CA ARG A 63 0.09 2.37 11.64
C ARG A 63 0.82 2.31 12.97
N GLY A 64 0.39 1.39 13.83
CA GLY A 64 0.95 1.19 15.16
C GLY A 64 2.24 0.36 15.15
N PRO A 65 2.84 0.13 16.33
CA PRO A 65 4.06 -0.66 16.45
C PRO A 65 3.87 -2.10 15.94
N GLY A 66 4.74 -2.56 15.06
CA GLY A 66 4.70 -3.91 14.48
C GLY A 66 3.68 -4.11 13.35
N ASP A 67 2.81 -3.13 13.10
CA ASP A 67 1.90 -3.12 11.95
C ASP A 67 2.68 -3.02 10.64
N ARG A 68 2.06 -3.52 9.57
CA ARG A 68 2.61 -3.44 8.22
C ARG A 68 2.56 -2.00 7.69
N CYS A 69 3.61 -1.56 7.01
CA CYS A 69 3.76 -0.21 6.49
C CYS A 69 4.50 -0.19 5.14
N GLY A 70 4.45 0.95 4.44
CA GLY A 70 5.13 1.15 3.16
C GLY A 70 4.52 0.33 2.02
N GLY A 71 5.35 -0.43 1.32
CA GLY A 71 4.99 -1.09 0.07
C GLY A 71 4.96 -0.12 -1.12
N PRO A 72 4.64 -0.60 -2.33
CA PRO A 72 4.57 0.26 -3.52
C PRO A 72 3.59 1.41 -3.30
N ASN A 73 4.06 2.65 -3.43
CA ASN A 73 3.29 3.87 -3.16
C ASN A 73 2.68 3.94 -1.75
N ASP A 74 3.27 3.32 -0.73
CA ASP A 74 2.73 3.36 0.65
C ASP A 74 1.33 2.72 0.80
N ILE A 75 1.00 1.71 -0.02
CA ILE A 75 -0.29 1.00 0.06
C ILE A 75 -0.56 0.33 1.42
N TYR A 76 0.48 0.03 2.19
CA TYR A 76 0.33 -0.53 3.53
C TYR A 76 0.19 0.56 4.59
N GLY A 77 0.37 1.84 4.23
CA GLY A 77 0.17 2.99 5.10
C GLY A 77 1.45 3.47 5.78
N HIS A 78 1.31 4.58 6.51
CA HIS A 78 2.40 5.27 7.18
C HIS A 78 2.37 4.99 8.68
N CYS A 79 3.55 4.82 9.28
CA CYS A 79 3.67 4.63 10.72
C CYS A 79 3.30 5.90 11.50
N ALA A 80 2.83 5.71 12.73
CA ALA A 80 2.56 6.78 13.68
C ALA A 80 3.82 7.54 14.08
N GLU A 81 3.61 8.70 14.72
CA GLU A 81 4.70 9.52 15.24
C GLU A 81 5.57 8.69 16.21
N GLY A 82 6.90 8.83 16.08
CA GLY A 82 7.88 8.06 16.86
C GLY A 82 8.25 6.69 16.27
N LEU A 83 7.54 6.22 15.24
CA LEU A 83 7.82 4.96 14.56
C LEU A 83 8.51 5.18 13.20
N ARG A 84 9.21 4.15 12.71
CA ARG A 84 9.78 4.12 11.35
C ARG A 84 9.46 2.82 10.64
N CYS A 85 9.06 2.93 9.38
CA CYS A 85 8.91 1.77 8.51
C CYS A 85 10.29 1.23 8.12
N ARG A 86 10.57 -0.05 8.37
CA ARG A 86 11.84 -0.70 8.01
C ARG A 86 11.68 -1.66 6.83
N SER A 87 12.79 -2.32 6.47
CA SER A 87 12.89 -3.23 5.33
C SER A 87 12.05 -4.50 5.44
N ASP A 88 11.60 -4.86 6.64
CA ASP A 88 10.63 -5.95 6.88
C ASP A 88 9.17 -5.50 6.70
N GLU A 89 8.96 -4.26 6.21
CA GLU A 89 7.67 -3.62 6.03
C GLU A 89 6.87 -3.47 7.32
N ARG A 90 7.54 -3.31 8.48
CA ARG A 90 6.87 -3.06 9.77
C ARG A 90 7.29 -1.74 10.39
N CYS A 91 6.44 -1.25 11.30
CA CYS A 91 6.72 -0.06 12.08
C CYS A 91 7.54 -0.40 13.33
N HIS A 92 8.77 0.10 13.41
CA HIS A 92 9.68 -0.07 14.54
C HIS A 92 9.79 1.21 15.37
N GLY A 93 9.98 1.06 16.69
CA GLY A 93 10.06 2.18 17.64
C GLY A 93 8.92 2.14 18.67
N CYS A 94 8.62 3.28 19.28
CA CYS A 94 7.49 3.44 20.19
C CYS A 94 6.57 4.56 19.72
N ALA A 95 5.27 4.38 19.92
CA ALA A 95 4.25 5.40 19.70
C ALA A 95 3.38 5.57 20.94
N GLU A 96 2.93 6.80 21.18
CA GLU A 96 1.90 7.10 22.17
C GLU A 96 0.53 6.76 21.58
N LYS A 97 -0.26 6.05 22.37
CA LYS A 97 -1.65 5.75 22.10
C LYS A 97 -2.52 6.85 22.70
N THR A 98 -3.72 7.05 22.19
CA THR A 98 -4.66 8.10 22.61
C THR A 98 -5.03 8.15 24.10
N ASN A 99 -4.75 7.09 24.87
CA ASN A 99 -4.92 7.01 26.32
C ASN A 99 -3.62 7.25 27.12
N SER A 100 -2.60 7.81 26.47
CA SER A 100 -1.25 8.04 27.02
C SER A 100 -0.48 6.77 27.40
N ASP A 101 -0.86 5.63 26.84
CA ASP A 101 -0.07 4.41 26.90
C ASP A 101 0.96 4.39 25.77
N PHE A 102 2.19 3.94 26.05
CA PHE A 102 3.20 3.73 25.01
C PHE A 102 3.21 2.26 24.58
N GLU A 103 3.13 2.02 23.28
CA GLU A 103 3.37 0.71 22.69
C GLU A 103 4.64 0.74 21.84
N CYS A 104 5.39 -0.35 21.86
CA CYS A 104 6.68 -0.44 21.20
C CYS A 104 6.85 -1.74 20.40
N TYR A 105 7.59 -1.64 19.30
CA TYR A 105 8.07 -2.77 18.52
C TYR A 105 9.61 -2.72 18.44
N PRO A 106 10.31 -3.86 18.59
CA PRO A 106 11.78 -3.91 18.61
C PRO A 106 12.39 -3.15 17.44
N VAL A 107 13.54 -2.49 17.61
CA VAL A 107 14.20 -1.73 16.52
C VAL A 107 15.30 -2.51 15.79
N PHE A 108 15.55 -3.75 16.20
CA PHE A 108 16.66 -4.61 15.74
C PHE A 108 16.17 -5.60 14.68
#